data_AF-W7D2L2-F1
#
_entry.id   AF-W7D2L2-F1
#
_cell.length_a   1.000
_cell.length_b   1.000
_cell.length_c   1.000
_cell.angle_alpha   90.00
_cell.angle_beta   90.00
_cell.angle_gamma   90.00
#
_symmetry.space_group_name_H-M   'P 1'
#
loop_
_entity.id
_entity.type
_entity.pdbx_description
1 polymer ?
#
loop_
_entity_poly.entity_id
_entity_poly.type
_entity_poly.pdbx_seq_one_letter_code
_entity_poly.pdbx_strand_id
1 'polypeptide(L)'
;MYIGLDKNYPIAHQSVIFPKNAKKYSDELLSKKILSDDFAVYVINPSATDTTMAPIGHSALRLMVPVPNNQSHIDWEKEKPSFEKKSA
;
A
#
# COMPACT_ATOMS: atom_id res chain seq x y z
N MET A 1 4.84 -1.58 3.90
CA MET A 1 5.12 -3.02 4.00
C MET A 1 6.14 -3.41 2.94
N TYR A 2 7.10 -4.28 3.26
CA TYR A 2 8.05 -4.84 2.30
C TYR A 2 7.73 -6.33 2.13
N ILE A 3 7.69 -6.83 0.90
CA ILE A 3 7.27 -8.20 0.58
C ILE A 3 8.31 -8.81 -0.35
N GLY A 4 8.84 -9.97 0.03
CA GLY A 4 9.54 -10.85 -0.91
C GLY A 4 8.56 -11.83 -1.52
N LEU A 5 8.59 -11.98 -2.84
CA LEU A 5 7.77 -12.93 -3.58
C LEU A 5 8.67 -14.01 -4.17
N ASP A 6 8.19 -15.26 -4.12
CA ASP A 6 8.86 -16.46 -4.66
C ASP A 6 8.87 -16.50 -6.20
N LYS A 7 8.21 -15.53 -6.83
CA LYS A 7 8.00 -15.42 -8.27
C LYS A 7 8.14 -13.98 -8.73
N ASN A 8 8.44 -13.84 -10.01
CA ASN A 8 8.30 -12.58 -10.73
C ASN A 8 6.87 -12.42 -11.23
N TYR A 9 6.26 -11.30 -10.88
CA TYR A 9 4.98 -10.87 -11.44
C TYR A 9 5.20 -9.74 -12.44
N PRO A 10 4.42 -9.65 -13.52
CA PRO A 10 4.54 -8.60 -14.53
C PRO A 10 3.96 -7.27 -14.04
N ILE A 11 4.41 -6.81 -12.87
CA ILE A 11 4.06 -5.53 -12.26
C ILE A 11 5.15 -4.53 -12.65
N ALA A 12 4.76 -3.37 -13.18
CA ALA A 12 5.70 -2.30 -13.54
C ALA A 12 6.48 -1.80 -12.32
N HIS A 13 7.62 -1.15 -12.54
CA HIS A 13 8.47 -0.61 -11.46
C HIS A 13 7.68 0.22 -10.44
N GLN A 14 6.75 1.04 -10.93
CA GLN A 14 5.85 1.82 -10.11
C GLN A 14 4.43 1.62 -10.60
N SER A 15 3.54 1.20 -9.71
CA SER A 15 2.13 1.00 -9.99
C SER A 15 1.28 1.58 -8.86
N VAL A 16 0.04 1.97 -9.18
CA VAL A 16 -0.93 2.44 -8.20
C VAL A 16 -2.22 1.65 -8.39
N ILE A 17 -2.70 1.05 -7.30
CA ILE A 17 -4.05 0.48 -7.22
C ILE A 17 -4.94 1.60 -6.68
N PHE A 18 -5.93 1.99 -7.46
CA PHE A 18 -6.85 3.06 -7.08
C PHE A 18 -8.04 2.50 -6.28
N PRO A 19 -8.54 3.26 -5.29
CA PRO A 19 -9.78 2.92 -4.61
C PRO A 19 -10.95 2.99 -5.58
N LYS A 20 -12.01 2.22 -5.33
CA LYS A 20 -13.24 2.24 -6.14
C LYS A 20 -13.93 3.60 -6.08
N ASN A 21 -13.87 4.28 -4.93
CA ASN A 21 -14.41 5.62 -4.76
C ASN A 21 -13.36 6.61 -4.26
N ALA A 22 -12.60 7.17 -5.20
CA ALA A 22 -11.54 8.14 -4.92
C ALA A 22 -12.03 9.39 -4.17
N LYS A 23 -13.26 9.86 -4.43
CA LYS A 23 -13.83 11.03 -3.73
C LYS A 23 -14.07 10.73 -2.27
N LYS A 24 -14.71 9.59 -1.97
CA LYS A 24 -14.95 9.14 -0.59
C LYS A 24 -13.63 8.93 0.14
N TYR A 25 -12.69 8.22 -0.48
CA TYR A 25 -11.36 7.98 0.07
C TYR A 25 -10.64 9.29 0.42
N SER A 26 -10.65 10.27 -0.49
CA SER A 26 -10.02 11.58 -0.26
C SER A 26 -10.66 12.34 0.90
N ASP A 27 -11.99 12.36 0.99
CA ASP A 27 -12.71 13.00 2.09
C ASP A 27 -12.44 12.33 3.45
N GLU A 28 -12.39 11.00 3.47
CA GLU A 28 -12.08 10.23 4.68
C GLU A 28 -10.64 10.48 5.15
N LEU A 29 -9.71 10.54 4.21
CA LEU A 29 -8.28 10.75 4.47
C LEU A 29 -7.99 12.17 4.96
N LEU A 30 -8.51 13.19 4.26
CA LEU A 30 -8.11 14.59 4.45
C LEU A 30 -9.03 15.33 5.43
N SER A 31 -10.35 15.16 5.30
CA SER A 31 -11.33 15.91 6.09
C SER A 31 -11.68 15.18 7.38
N LYS A 32 -12.16 13.93 7.26
CA LYS A 32 -12.65 13.16 8.40
C LYS A 32 -11.53 12.55 9.23
N LYS A 33 -10.35 12.39 8.62
CA LYS A 33 -9.14 11.85 9.24
C LYS A 33 -9.34 10.45 9.83
N ILE A 34 -10.06 9.60 9.11
CA ILE A 34 -10.32 8.20 9.48
C ILE A 34 -9.64 7.24 8.50
N LEU A 35 -9.39 6.01 8.95
CA LEU A 35 -8.88 4.94 8.08
C LEU A 35 -10.01 4.43 7.18
N SER A 36 -9.85 4.63 5.87
CA SER A 36 -10.81 4.13 4.89
C SER A 36 -10.78 2.60 4.78
N ASP A 37 -11.90 2.02 4.36
CA ASP A 37 -12.00 0.60 3.96
C ASP A 37 -11.61 0.37 2.49
N ASP A 38 -11.53 1.43 1.69
CA ASP A 38 -11.23 1.41 0.25
C ASP A 38 -10.15 2.46 -0.02
N PHE A 39 -8.90 2.03 -0.20
CA PHE A 39 -7.73 2.90 -0.20
C PHE A 39 -6.82 2.69 -1.40
N ALA A 40 -6.04 3.72 -1.73
CA ALA A 40 -5.01 3.61 -2.74
C ALA A 40 -3.81 2.81 -2.21
N VAL A 41 -3.26 1.92 -3.04
CA VAL A 41 -2.01 1.20 -2.73
C VAL A 41 -0.95 1.56 -3.77
N TYR A 42 0.15 2.14 -3.31
CA TYR A 42 1.34 2.34 -4.11
C TYR A 42 2.19 1.08 -4.06
N VAL A 43 2.52 0.54 -5.22
CA VAL A 43 3.34 -0.66 -5.41
C VAL A 43 4.64 -0.24 -6.09
N ILE A 44 5.76 -0.48 -5.42
CA ILE A 44 7.09 -0.30 -6.00
C ILE A 44 7.72 -1.68 -6.18
N ASN A 45 8.04 -2.03 -7.42
CA ASN A 45 8.67 -3.28 -7.84
C ASN A 45 10.05 -3.01 -8.48
N PRO A 46 11.10 -2.74 -7.70
CA PRO A 46 12.43 -2.47 -8.26
C PRO A 46 12.96 -3.62 -9.13
N SER A 47 12.56 -4.86 -8.86
CA SER A 47 12.94 -6.06 -9.65
C SER A 47 12.46 -6.01 -11.11
N ALA A 48 11.50 -5.14 -11.44
CA ALA A 48 11.07 -4.91 -12.82
C ALA A 48 12.11 -4.18 -13.68
N THR A 49 13.05 -3.46 -13.06
CA THR A 49 14.09 -2.69 -13.76
C THR A 49 15.49 -3.20 -13.44
N ASP A 50 15.71 -3.65 -12.20
CA ASP A 50 16.99 -4.16 -11.75
C ASP A 50 16.82 -5.57 -11.16
N THR A 51 17.25 -6.58 -11.91
CA THR A 51 17.13 -8.00 -11.51
C THR A 51 18.02 -8.38 -10.33
N THR A 52 18.91 -7.50 -9.85
CA THR A 52 19.74 -7.74 -8.67
C THR A 52 19.03 -7.43 -7.35
N MET A 53 17.87 -6.77 -7.43
CA MET A 53 17.07 -6.35 -6.27
C MET A 53 16.37 -7.50 -5.55
N ALA A 54 16.36 -8.69 -6.14
CA ALA A 54 15.86 -9.93 -5.55
C ALA A 54 16.65 -11.14 -6.12
N PRO A 55 16.60 -12.31 -5.46
CA PRO A 55 17.14 -13.53 -6.04
C PRO A 55 16.55 -13.85 -7.42
N ILE A 56 17.28 -14.64 -8.23
CA ILE A 56 16.81 -15.03 -9.56
C ILE A 56 15.43 -15.70 -9.46
N GLY A 57 14.49 -15.24 -10.30
CA GLY A 57 13.11 -15.72 -10.33
C GLY A 57 12.19 -15.14 -9.25
N HIS A 58 12.71 -14.33 -8.33
CA HIS A 58 11.97 -13.70 -7.22
C HIS A 58 11.81 -12.20 -7.45
N SER A 59 10.82 -11.59 -6.80
CA SER A 59 10.65 -10.13 -6.80
C SER A 59 10.56 -9.57 -5.38
N ALA A 60 11.07 -8.36 -5.19
CA ALA A 60 10.89 -7.60 -3.96
C ALA A 60 9.90 -6.46 -4.22
N LEU A 61 8.84 -6.36 -3.42
CA LEU A 61 7.85 -5.29 -3.51
C LEU A 61 7.88 -4.41 -2.26
N ARG A 62 7.67 -3.11 -2.45
CA ARG A 62 7.31 -2.19 -1.37
C ARG A 62 5.89 -1.68 -1.60
N LEU A 63 5.03 -1.94 -0.63
CA LEU A 63 3.65 -1.46 -0.59
C LEU A 63 3.50 -0.29 0.37
N MET A 64 2.85 0.78 -0.08
CA MET A 64 2.54 1.96 0.72
C MET A 64 1.07 2.34 0.57
N VAL A 65 0.43 2.60 1.70
CA VAL A 65 -0.96 3.08 1.77
C VAL A 65 -0.94 4.45 2.45
N PRO A 66 -1.50 5.50 1.82
CA PRO A 66 -1.66 6.79 2.48
C PRO A 66 -2.68 6.68 3.61
N VAL A 67 -2.35 7.28 4.74
CA VAL A 67 -3.19 7.30 5.94
C VAL A 67 -3.35 8.75 6.43
N PRO A 68 -4.39 9.06 7.22
CA PRO A 68 -4.57 10.39 7.77
C PRO A 68 -3.31 10.83 8.52
N ASN A 69 -3.02 12.13 8.46
CA ASN A 69 -1.89 12.69 9.21
C ASN A 69 -2.13 12.60 10.74
N ASN A 70 -1.12 12.97 11.54
CA ASN A 70 -1.15 12.82 13.00
C ASN A 70 -2.21 13.68 13.72
N GLN A 71 -2.86 14.63 13.04
CA GLN A 71 -4.03 15.33 13.61
C GLN A 71 -5.28 14.45 13.68
N SER A 72 -5.21 13.22 13.19
CA SER A 72 -6.25 12.19 13.33
C SER A 72 -6.29 11.60 14.74
N HIS A 73 -5.19 11.67 15.49
CA HIS A 73 -5.04 11.02 16.80
C HIS A 73 -5.35 9.51 16.78
N ILE A 74 -5.14 8.85 15.63
CA ILE A 74 -5.33 7.40 15.49
C ILE A 74 -4.39 6.66 16.46
N ASP A 75 -4.98 5.79 17.26
CA ASP A 75 -4.26 4.82 18.08
C ASP A 75 -3.81 3.64 17.20
N TRP A 76 -2.56 3.69 16.77
CA TRP A 76 -2.00 2.68 15.87
C TRP A 76 -1.83 1.30 16.52
N GLU A 77 -1.61 1.23 17.83
CA GLU A 77 -1.50 -0.07 18.53
C GLU A 77 -2.84 -0.81 18.47
N LYS A 78 -3.95 -0.07 18.52
CA LYS A 78 -5.29 -0.61 18.38
C LYS A 78 -5.69 -0.88 16.92
N GLU A 79 -5.40 0.05 16.01
CA GLU A 79 -5.95 0.00 14.63
C GLU A 79 -5.11 -0.88 13.68
N LYS A 80 -3.80 -0.95 13.87
CA LYS A 80 -2.87 -1.66 12.97
C LYS A 80 -3.27 -3.12 12.70
N PRO A 81 -3.63 -3.96 13.71
CA PRO A 81 -3.96 -5.37 13.46
C PRO A 81 -5.18 -5.57 12.55
N SER A 82 -6.13 -4.63 12.59
CA SER A 82 -7.31 -4.64 11.72
C SER A 82 -6.96 -4.12 10.33
N PHE A 83 -6.21 -3.01 10.27
CA PHE A 83 -5.83 -2.37 9.02
C PHE A 83 -4.95 -3.25 8.12
N GLU A 84 -3.98 -3.97 8.68
CA GLU A 84 -3.10 -4.88 7.91
C GLU A 84 -3.85 -6.05 7.27
N LYS A 85 -5.03 -6.42 7.79
CA LYS A 85 -5.87 -7.48 7.24
C LYS A 85 -6.81 -7.00 6.13
N LYS A 86 -6.94 -5.69 5.93
CA LYS A 86 -7.79 -5.14 4.87
C LYS A 86 -7.12 -5.36 3.52
N SER A 87 -7.88 -5.92 2.59
CA SER A 87 -7.52 -5.98 1.18
C SER A 87 -8.10 -4.78 0.44
N ALA A 88 -7.29 -4.12 -0.38
CA ALA A 88 -7.76 -3.14 -1.37
C ALA A 88 -8.56 -3.80 -2.49
#